data_AF-A0A5K0ZSF0-F1
#
_entry.id   AF-A0A5K0ZSF0-F1
#
_cell.length_a   1.000
_cell.length_b   1.000
_cell.length_c   1.000
_cell.angle_alpha   90.00
_cell.angle_beta   90.00
_cell.angle_gamma   90.00
#
_symmetry.space_group_name_H-M   'P 1'
#
loop_
_entity.id
_entity.type
_entity.pdbx_description
1 polymer ?
#
loop_
_entity_poly.entity_id
_entity_poly.type
_entity_poly.pdbx_seq_one_letter_code
_entity_poly.pdbx_strand_id
1 'polypeptide(L)'
;YLPTRKNMKIWRLHKEVTSMLRTMIDKREEEIKLGIARDDDLLGLLLKSNKNDDDYELHDNNHGIKKEGMTKDEIIEECKLFYFAGQESTSVLLTWTMILLSMHPEWQSRARDEVFEVCGNKTPTFDSLSHLKT
;
A
#
# COMPACT_ATOMS: atom_id res chain seq x y z
N TYR A 1 24.15 -13.04 -6.35
CA TYR A 1 23.16 -14.01 -6.88
C TYR A 1 23.75 -14.78 -8.04
N LEU A 2 23.58 -16.11 -8.09
CA LEU A 2 23.99 -16.94 -9.24
C LEU A 2 23.06 -16.73 -10.45
N PRO A 3 23.54 -16.78 -11.71
CA PRO A 3 22.74 -16.49 -12.91
C PRO A 3 21.85 -17.68 -13.32
N THR A 4 20.94 -18.11 -12.45
CA THR A 4 19.93 -19.12 -12.79
C THR A 4 18.76 -18.47 -13.54
N ARG A 5 18.00 -19.25 -14.32
CA ARG A 5 16.78 -18.76 -15.00
C ARG A 5 15.80 -18.09 -14.03
N LYS A 6 15.63 -18.65 -12.83
CA LYS A 6 14.78 -18.08 -11.77
C LYS A 6 15.33 -16.73 -11.29
N ASN A 7 16.62 -16.64 -10.98
CA ASN A 7 17.24 -15.42 -10.47
C ASN A 7 17.23 -14.29 -11.51
N MET A 8 17.46 -14.62 -12.80
CA MET A 8 17.35 -13.64 -13.89
C MET A 8 15.92 -13.13 -14.04
N LYS A 9 14.90 -13.99 -13.87
CA LYS A 9 13.49 -13.57 -13.89
C LYS A 9 13.17 -12.65 -12.72
N ILE A 10 13.58 -13.00 -11.50
CA ILE A 10 13.41 -12.16 -10.31
C ILE A 10 14.04 -10.79 -10.52
N TRP A 11 15.27 -10.74 -11.03
CA TRP A 11 15.96 -9.48 -11.29
C TRP A 11 15.20 -8.60 -12.30
N ARG A 12 14.70 -9.19 -13.38
CA ARG A 12 13.91 -8.46 -14.39
C ARG A 12 12.63 -7.89 -13.79
N LEU A 13 11.87 -8.70 -13.05
CA LEU A 13 10.64 -8.29 -12.39
C LEU A 13 10.90 -7.19 -11.35
N HIS A 14 11.95 -7.33 -10.55
CA HIS A 14 12.34 -6.32 -9.58
C HIS A 14 12.63 -4.98 -10.26
N LYS A 15 13.37 -5.00 -11.38
CA LYS A 15 13.68 -3.79 -12.16
C LYS A 15 12.41 -3.14 -12.72
N GLU A 16 11.49 -3.94 -13.23
CA GLU A 16 10.21 -3.48 -13.76
C GLU A 16 9.33 -2.82 -12.68
N VAL A 17 9.15 -3.50 -11.54
CA VAL A 17 8.40 -2.96 -10.38
C VAL A 17 9.02 -1.67 -9.87
N THR A 18 10.35 -1.64 -9.72
CA THR A 18 11.07 -0.43 -9.30
C THR A 18 10.86 0.72 -10.27
N SER A 19 10.91 0.46 -11.58
CA SER A 19 10.69 1.48 -12.59
C SER A 19 9.26 2.02 -12.57
N MET A 20 8.25 1.16 -12.41
CA MET A 20 6.86 1.59 -12.31
C MET A 20 6.63 2.47 -11.07
N LEU A 21 7.17 2.05 -9.92
CA LEU A 21 7.04 2.82 -8.68
C LEU A 21 7.75 4.17 -8.77
N ARG A 22 8.93 4.24 -9.36
CA ARG A 22 9.60 5.53 -9.65
C ARG A 22 8.70 6.48 -10.43
N THR A 23 8.15 6.01 -11.55
CA THR A 23 7.25 6.81 -12.38
C THR A 23 6.01 7.27 -11.61
N MET A 24 5.41 6.39 -10.78
CA MET A 24 4.25 6.75 -9.96
C MET A 24 4.60 7.80 -8.90
N ILE A 25 5.75 7.66 -8.23
CA ILE A 25 6.21 8.59 -7.21
C ILE A 25 6.53 9.95 -7.80
N ASP A 26 7.29 10.00 -8.91
CA ASP A 26 7.65 11.27 -9.56
C ASP A 26 6.39 12.02 -10.03
N LYS A 27 5.44 11.30 -10.66
CA LYS A 27 4.14 11.88 -11.04
C LYS A 27 3.38 12.41 -9.81
N ARG A 28 3.32 11.64 -8.74
CA ARG A 28 2.62 12.04 -7.50
C ARG A 28 3.27 13.25 -6.85
N GLU A 29 4.60 13.31 -6.86
CA GLU A 29 5.37 14.43 -6.32
C GLU A 29 5.05 15.74 -7.05
N GLU A 30 4.94 15.70 -8.38
CA GLU A 30 4.53 16.84 -9.22
C GLU A 30 3.09 17.27 -8.94
N GLU A 31 2.15 16.32 -8.89
CA GLU A 31 0.73 16.62 -8.61
C GLU A 31 0.55 17.26 -7.22
N ILE A 32 1.33 16.83 -6.21
CA ILE A 32 1.32 17.41 -4.86
C ILE A 32 1.89 18.83 -4.91
N LYS A 33 3.00 19.07 -5.62
CA LYS A 33 3.58 20.42 -5.80
C LYS A 33 2.62 21.39 -6.47
N LEU A 34 1.82 20.91 -7.41
CA LEU A 34 0.80 21.70 -8.11
C LEU A 34 -0.51 21.86 -7.32
N GLY A 35 -0.64 21.24 -6.14
CA GLY A 35 -1.86 21.27 -5.32
C GLY A 35 -3.04 20.51 -5.94
N ILE A 36 -2.78 19.62 -6.91
CA ILE A 36 -3.79 18.81 -7.60
C ILE A 36 -4.09 17.53 -6.81
N ALA A 37 -3.06 16.97 -6.18
CA ALA A 37 -3.12 15.74 -5.42
C ALA A 37 -3.23 15.98 -3.92
N ARG A 38 -4.03 15.14 -3.24
CA ARG A 38 -3.98 15.02 -1.78
C ARG A 38 -2.66 14.37 -1.36
N ASP A 39 -2.24 14.65 -0.15
CA ASP A 39 -0.97 14.22 0.42
C ASP A 39 -1.16 13.67 1.86
N ASP A 40 -2.36 13.14 2.11
CA ASP A 40 -2.82 12.52 3.36
C ASP A 40 -2.79 10.98 3.32
N ASP A 41 -2.35 10.39 2.20
CA ASP A 41 -2.09 8.96 2.07
C ASP A 41 -0.63 8.61 2.43
N LEU A 42 -0.32 7.31 2.55
CA LEU A 42 1.00 6.81 2.94
C LEU A 42 2.13 7.44 2.09
N LEU A 43 1.98 7.49 0.77
CA LEU A 43 3.01 8.03 -0.11
C LEU A 43 3.14 9.55 0.05
N GLY A 44 2.03 10.26 0.17
CA GLY A 44 2.01 11.70 0.46
C GLY A 44 2.70 12.04 1.78
N LEU A 45 2.46 11.24 2.82
CA LEU A 45 3.10 11.38 4.14
C LEU A 45 4.61 11.11 4.07
N LEU A 46 5.03 10.05 3.37
CA LEU A 46 6.46 9.75 3.15
C LEU A 46 7.16 10.89 2.40
N LEU A 47 6.53 11.40 1.33
CA LEU A 47 7.07 12.51 0.54
C LEU A 47 7.13 13.83 1.34
N LYS A 48 6.14 14.12 2.19
CA LYS A 48 6.15 15.30 3.07
C LYS A 48 7.26 15.23 4.10
N SER A 49 7.43 14.07 4.74
CA SER A 49 8.43 13.89 5.79
C SER A 49 9.84 14.22 5.29
N ASN A 50 10.11 14.00 4.00
CA ASN A 50 11.42 14.20 3.38
C ASN A 50 11.61 15.58 2.72
N LYS A 51 10.59 16.45 2.70
CA LYS A 51 10.71 17.83 2.17
C LYS A 51 11.22 18.85 3.19
N ASN A 52 11.35 18.47 4.46
CA ASN A 52 11.72 19.39 5.54
C ASN A 52 13.23 19.71 5.64
N ASP A 53 14.05 19.16 4.74
CA ASP A 53 15.52 19.37 4.75
C ASP A 53 15.99 20.55 3.88
N ASP A 54 15.12 21.18 3.07
CA ASP A 54 15.52 22.22 2.10
C ASP A 54 15.30 23.68 2.56
N ASP A 55 14.69 23.96 3.73
CA ASP A 55 14.26 25.34 4.11
C ASP A 55 15.05 25.99 5.27
N TYR A 56 16.01 25.32 5.91
CA TYR A 56 16.79 25.94 6.99
C TYR A 56 18.29 25.58 6.96
N GLU A 57 19.02 26.03 5.93
CA GLU A 57 20.45 26.33 6.09
C GLU A 57 20.63 27.81 6.48
N LEU A 58 20.15 28.15 7.67
CA LEU A 58 20.71 29.25 8.46
C LEU A 58 21.84 28.68 9.32
N HIS A 59 23.08 28.97 8.92
CA HIS A 59 24.26 29.12 9.76
C HIS A 59 24.16 28.55 11.20
N ASP A 60 24.61 27.32 11.44
CA ASP A 60 25.29 27.00 12.70
C ASP A 60 26.34 25.90 12.50
N ASN A 61 27.58 26.23 12.87
CA ASN A 61 28.74 25.36 12.78
C ASN A 61 28.85 24.46 14.00
N ASN A 62 27.76 23.75 14.33
CA ASN A 62 27.75 22.80 15.43
C ASN A 62 27.15 21.47 15.00
N HIS A 63 27.77 20.39 15.45
CA HIS A 63 27.46 18.98 15.27
C HIS A 63 25.99 18.64 15.62
N GLY A 64 25.05 19.04 14.77
CA GLY A 64 23.66 18.60 14.79
C GLY A 64 23.51 17.46 13.80
N ILE A 65 23.09 16.29 14.29
CA ILE A 65 22.72 15.13 13.46
C ILE A 65 21.72 15.64 12.41
N LYS A 66 22.14 15.73 11.14
CA LYS A 66 21.23 16.02 10.03
C LYS A 66 20.10 15.01 10.12
N LYS A 67 18.87 15.50 10.12
CA LYS A 67 17.68 14.66 10.23
C LYS A 67 17.42 14.04 8.85
N GLU A 68 18.33 13.18 8.40
CA GLU A 68 18.32 12.62 7.04
C GLU A 68 16.95 11.99 6.76
N GLY A 69 16.14 12.68 5.95
CA GLY A 69 14.93 12.10 5.38
C GLY A 69 15.25 10.87 4.53
N MET A 70 14.24 10.03 4.25
CA MET A 70 14.45 8.88 3.37
C MET A 70 14.79 9.33 1.95
N THR A 71 15.74 8.64 1.34
CA THR A 71 16.03 8.77 -0.08
C THR A 71 14.85 8.29 -0.93
N LYS A 72 14.74 8.74 -2.19
CA LYS A 72 13.71 8.25 -3.11
C LYS A 72 13.72 6.73 -3.25
N ASP A 73 14.90 6.11 -3.25
CA ASP A 73 15.04 4.65 -3.34
C ASP A 73 14.50 3.94 -2.08
N GLU A 74 14.72 4.50 -0.88
CA GLU A 74 14.11 3.98 0.35
C GLU A 74 12.58 4.11 0.34
N ILE A 75 12.03 5.25 -0.13
CA ILE A 75 10.58 5.41 -0.29
C ILE A 75 10.01 4.33 -1.22
N ILE A 76 10.73 3.98 -2.29
CA ILE A 76 10.31 2.92 -3.22
C ILE A 76 10.32 1.56 -2.53
N GLU A 77 11.38 1.23 -1.77
CA GLU A 77 11.45 -0.03 -1.04
C GLU A 77 10.34 -0.15 0.02
N GLU A 78 10.05 0.93 0.76
CA GLU A 78 8.93 0.98 1.70
C GLU A 78 7.59 0.77 0.97
N CYS A 79 7.35 1.48 -0.13
CA CYS A 79 6.13 1.30 -0.95
C CYS A 79 5.97 -0.15 -1.43
N LYS A 80 7.05 -0.80 -1.87
CA LYS A 80 7.02 -2.22 -2.27
C LYS A 80 6.64 -3.11 -1.09
N LEU A 81 7.26 -2.88 0.06
CA LEU A 81 7.04 -3.70 1.25
C LEU A 81 5.58 -3.65 1.69
N PHE A 82 5.01 -2.46 1.81
CA PHE A 82 3.59 -2.28 2.17
C PHE A 82 2.65 -2.96 1.16
N TYR A 83 2.93 -2.79 -0.13
CA TYR A 83 2.10 -3.36 -1.18
C TYR A 83 2.12 -4.91 -1.14
N PHE A 84 3.30 -5.53 -1.09
CA PHE A 84 3.40 -6.99 -1.09
C PHE A 84 2.86 -7.62 0.20
N ALA A 85 3.14 -7.01 1.36
CA ALA A 85 2.64 -7.49 2.64
C ALA A 85 1.10 -7.52 2.67
N GLY A 86 0.45 -6.47 2.14
CA GLY A 86 -1.01 -6.39 2.07
C GLY A 86 -1.63 -7.28 0.99
N GLN A 87 -1.02 -7.36 -0.18
CA GLN A 87 -1.62 -8.06 -1.32
C GLN A 87 -1.55 -9.58 -1.18
N GLU A 88 -0.39 -10.16 -0.89
CA GLU A 88 -0.24 -11.62 -0.95
C GLU A 88 -1.06 -12.32 0.13
N SER A 89 -0.98 -11.83 1.37
CA SER A 89 -1.73 -12.38 2.50
C SER A 89 -3.25 -12.31 2.30
N THR A 90 -3.76 -11.14 1.90
CA THR A 90 -5.20 -10.92 1.67
C THR A 90 -5.72 -11.71 0.47
N SER A 91 -4.96 -11.80 -0.62
CA SER A 91 -5.34 -12.57 -1.80
C SER A 91 -5.46 -14.07 -1.49
N VAL A 92 -4.49 -14.61 -0.74
CA VAL A 92 -4.52 -16.00 -0.29
C VAL A 92 -5.71 -16.24 0.65
N LEU A 93 -5.95 -15.34 1.61
CA LEU A 93 -7.09 -15.42 2.52
C LEU A 93 -8.41 -15.47 1.74
N LEU A 94 -8.65 -14.51 0.83
CA LEU A 94 -9.88 -14.47 0.02
C LEU A 94 -10.05 -15.71 -0.84
N THR A 95 -8.96 -16.23 -1.42
CA THR A 95 -8.99 -17.46 -2.22
C THR A 95 -9.47 -18.64 -1.38
N TRP A 96 -8.90 -18.83 -0.19
CA TRP A 96 -9.33 -19.90 0.72
C TRP A 96 -10.74 -19.70 1.26
N THR A 97 -11.14 -18.47 1.59
CA THR A 97 -12.51 -18.15 1.99
C THR A 97 -13.50 -18.56 0.90
N MET A 98 -13.23 -18.23 -0.37
CA MET A 98 -14.09 -18.62 -1.49
C MET A 98 -14.14 -20.14 -1.67
N ILE A 99 -13.01 -20.84 -1.54
CA ILE A 99 -12.97 -22.31 -1.59
C ILE A 99 -13.85 -22.91 -0.48
N LEU A 100 -13.66 -22.47 0.77
CA LEU A 100 -14.42 -22.98 1.92
C LEU A 100 -15.92 -22.69 1.78
N LEU A 101 -16.31 -21.49 1.39
CA LEU A 101 -17.72 -21.16 1.16
C LEU A 101 -18.34 -22.01 0.05
N SER A 102 -17.59 -22.32 -1.02
CA SER A 102 -18.07 -23.19 -2.10
C SER A 102 -18.27 -24.65 -1.68
N MET A 103 -17.47 -25.11 -0.72
CA MET A 103 -17.56 -26.46 -0.15
C MET A 103 -18.63 -26.56 0.95
N HIS A 104 -19.04 -25.42 1.51
CA HIS A 104 -20.00 -25.30 2.61
C HIS A 104 -21.14 -24.32 2.26
N PRO A 105 -22.06 -24.70 1.35
CA PRO A 105 -23.12 -23.81 0.87
C PRO A 105 -24.05 -23.29 1.98
N GLU A 106 -24.22 -24.04 3.06
CA GLU A 106 -24.99 -23.63 4.23
C GLU A 106 -24.40 -22.38 4.89
N TRP A 107 -23.08 -22.31 5.01
CA TRP A 107 -22.38 -21.14 5.55
C TRP A 107 -22.39 -19.98 4.55
N GLN A 108 -22.27 -20.27 3.26
CA GLN A 108 -22.40 -19.25 2.22
C GLN A 108 -23.79 -18.60 2.19
N SER A 109 -24.86 -19.40 2.31
CA SER A 109 -26.23 -18.87 2.39
C SER A 109 -26.40 -18.02 3.64
N ARG A 110 -25.99 -18.53 4.80
CA ARG A 110 -26.13 -17.81 6.06
C ARG A 110 -25.39 -16.46 6.08
N ALA A 111 -24.16 -16.41 5.57
CA ALA A 111 -23.40 -15.17 5.45
C ALA A 111 -24.08 -14.18 4.48
N ARG A 112 -24.64 -14.66 3.37
CA ARG A 112 -25.39 -13.82 2.42
C ARG A 112 -26.67 -13.28 3.04
N ASP A 113 -27.42 -14.11 3.75
CA ASP A 113 -28.66 -13.74 4.40
C ASP A 113 -28.42 -12.68 5.49
N GLU A 114 -27.35 -12.84 6.28
CA GLU A 114 -26.94 -11.84 7.28
C GLU A 114 -26.60 -10.48 6.64
N VAL A 115 -25.83 -10.49 5.54
CA VAL A 115 -25.53 -9.24 4.81
C VAL A 115 -26.81 -8.59 4.29
N PHE A 116 -27.78 -9.36 3.79
CA PHE A 116 -29.07 -8.81 3.36
C PHE A 116 -29.92 -8.29 4.53
N GLU A 117 -29.91 -8.95 5.67
CA GLU A 117 -30.65 -8.50 6.86
C GLU A 117 -30.09 -7.17 7.39
N VAL A 118 -28.77 -7.05 7.48
CA VAL A 118 -28.08 -5.87 8.04
C VAL A 118 -27.98 -4.73 7.03
N CYS A 119 -27.63 -5.02 5.77
CA CYS A 119 -27.31 -4.01 4.76
C CYS A 119 -28.43 -3.81 3.72
N GLY A 120 -29.37 -4.75 3.61
CA GLY A 120 -30.37 -4.76 2.53
C GLY A 120 -29.72 -4.79 1.14
N ASN A 121 -30.27 -4.00 0.22
CA ASN A 121 -29.71 -3.81 -1.12
C ASN A 121 -28.70 -2.65 -1.20
N LYS A 122 -28.23 -2.13 -0.06
CA LYS A 122 -27.24 -1.05 -0.03
C LYS A 122 -25.83 -1.60 0.02
N THR A 123 -24.87 -0.82 -0.47
CA THR A 123 -23.45 -1.13 -0.31
C THR A 123 -23.10 -1.16 1.19
N PRO A 124 -22.47 -2.25 1.70
CA PRO A 124 -22.03 -2.31 3.09
C PRO A 124 -21.10 -1.14 3.44
N THR A 125 -21.28 -0.60 4.65
CA THR A 125 -20.46 0.50 5.18
C THR A 125 -19.65 0.04 6.38
N PHE A 126 -18.70 0.86 6.85
CA PHE A 126 -17.91 0.54 8.04
C PHE A 126 -18.79 0.31 9.28
N ASP A 127 -19.84 1.11 9.46
CA ASP A 127 -20.78 0.96 10.57
C ASP A 127 -21.52 -0.37 10.52
N SER A 128 -21.85 -0.83 9.30
CA SER A 128 -22.52 -2.12 9.06
C SER A 128 -21.70 -3.32 9.53
N LEU A 129 -20.36 -3.22 9.52
CA LEU A 129 -19.47 -4.33 9.89
C LEU A 129 -19.68 -4.82 11.33
N SER A 130 -19.93 -3.89 12.26
CA SER A 130 -20.15 -4.20 13.68
C SER A 130 -21.42 -5.02 13.93
N HIS A 131 -22.30 -5.09 12.94
CA HIS A 131 -23.58 -5.79 13.00
C HIS A 131 -23.56 -7.16 12.30
N LEU A 132 -22.49 -7.49 11.55
CA LEU A 132 -22.27 -8.82 10.96
C LEU A 132 -21.62 -9.74 12.01
N LYS A 133 -22.22 -10.91 12.26
CA LYS A 133 -21.87 -11.80 13.38
C LYS A 133 -21.48 -13.22 12.95
N THR A 134 -21.75 -13.58 11.70
CA THR A 134 -21.67 -14.96 11.21
C THR A 134 -20.32 -15.28 10.60
#